data_AF-A0AAJ0PIT7-F1
#
_entry.id   AF-A0AAJ0PIT7-F1
#
_cell.length_a   1.000
_cell.length_b   1.000
_cell.length_c   1.000
_cell.angle_alpha   90.00
_cell.angle_beta   90.00
_cell.angle_gamma   90.00
#
_symmetry.space_group_name_H-M   'P 1'
#
loop_
_entity.id
_entity.type
_entity.pdbx_description
1 polymer ?
#
loop_
_entity_poly.entity_id
_entity_poly.type
_entity_poly.pdbx_seq_one_letter_code
_entity_poly.pdbx_strand_id
1 'polypeptide(L)'
;MSRKMLIKPFRSIESAATATHNWRRRQILRAGASTLVLGLAAPRLAHASSVLGVRVWPARDYTRVTIESDQPLQNSQQLLQGPDRLVVDLNGLDLDQALRDLVSKIAPNDPQIQSVRVGQYQPHVVRMVFDLKGSVKPQVFTLPPVGTYKYRLVFDLYPAVAPDPLTDLIAQTERKEQALNDSARAQQVQPPTTLAGPAAPPPAAGDNSDAFFQRFAQNTPTTPRTPPAAATPSAPAKPAVKPPPVIARRDDSEDDGDTYKFTAPKSGKGGTVRLLTVAIDPGHGGEDPGAIGGGGTYEKHIALDIAKKLRAKIDGAPNMRAMMTRDADFFVPLNVRVQKARRVGADLFVSIHADAFTTPSARGSSVFALSDHGASSAAARWLANKENSSDLIGGINIKTQDAAVSRALFDMSTTAQIRDSLRYGNYVLKEVGGINKLHKGSVEQAGFAVLKAPDIPSILVETAFISNPDEERRLNDDSYRDEMADAIFRGIKRYFAANPPLAKNRMA
;
A
#
# COMPACT_ATOMS: atom_id res chain seq x y z
N MET A 1 80.48 -30.20 -23.58
CA MET A 1 79.38 -29.22 -23.38
C MET A 1 79.81 -28.19 -22.34
N SER A 2 79.35 -26.94 -22.50
CA SER A 2 79.53 -25.76 -21.64
C SER A 2 80.84 -24.95 -21.81
N ARG A 3 80.81 -24.00 -22.77
CA ARG A 3 81.75 -22.87 -22.92
C ARG A 3 81.38 -21.77 -21.93
N LYS A 4 82.37 -21.22 -21.21
CA LYS A 4 82.26 -19.98 -20.44
C LYS A 4 83.28 -18.94 -20.90
N MET A 5 82.79 -17.71 -21.00
CA MET A 5 83.43 -16.41 -20.74
C MET A 5 84.56 -15.92 -21.65
N LEU A 6 84.33 -14.72 -22.23
CA LEU A 6 84.89 -13.43 -21.77
C LEU A 6 85.25 -12.53 -22.97
N ILE A 7 84.42 -11.54 -23.28
CA ILE A 7 84.83 -10.40 -24.13
C ILE A 7 84.32 -9.13 -23.46
N LYS A 8 85.26 -8.29 -23.01
CA LYS A 8 85.02 -6.91 -22.53
C LYS A 8 84.82 -6.00 -23.76
N PRO A 9 83.92 -5.00 -23.70
CA PRO A 9 84.03 -3.85 -24.58
C PRO A 9 84.62 -2.63 -23.86
N PHE A 10 85.26 -1.82 -24.71
CA PHE A 10 86.03 -0.60 -24.51
C PHE A 10 85.30 0.51 -23.75
N ARG A 11 86.09 1.32 -23.01
CA ARG A 11 85.76 2.69 -22.65
C ARG A 11 85.91 3.59 -23.87
N SER A 12 84.90 4.41 -24.19
CA SER A 12 85.12 5.65 -24.95
C SER A 12 85.25 6.82 -23.98
N ILE A 13 86.20 7.70 -24.30
CA ILE A 13 86.56 8.91 -23.58
C ILE A 13 85.78 10.08 -24.23
N GLU A 14 85.36 11.01 -23.37
CA GLU A 14 85.01 12.42 -23.63
C GLU A 14 83.79 12.81 -24.49
N SER A 15 82.84 13.47 -23.82
CA SER A 15 82.65 14.91 -24.07
C SER A 15 82.09 15.58 -22.80
N ALA A 16 82.99 16.15 -22.01
CA ALA A 16 82.68 16.96 -20.83
C ALA A 16 82.59 18.45 -21.24
N ALA A 17 81.55 18.82 -21.97
CA ALA A 17 81.31 20.23 -22.30
C ALA A 17 79.82 20.54 -22.51
N THR A 18 78.94 20.06 -21.61
CA THR A 18 77.50 20.47 -21.61
C THR A 18 76.79 20.24 -20.27
N ALA A 19 77.53 20.00 -19.18
CA ALA A 19 76.94 19.58 -17.91
C ALA A 19 76.54 20.74 -16.97
N THR A 20 77.05 21.95 -17.16
CA THR A 20 76.85 23.05 -16.20
C THR A 20 75.61 23.91 -16.48
N HIS A 21 75.07 23.92 -17.69
CA HIS A 21 73.88 24.73 -18.02
C HIS A 21 72.55 24.00 -17.74
N ASN A 22 72.54 22.67 -17.72
CA ASN A 22 71.33 21.87 -17.57
C ASN A 22 70.91 21.61 -16.12
N TRP A 23 71.81 21.80 -15.15
CA TRP A 23 71.53 21.54 -13.73
C TRP A 23 70.66 22.64 -13.10
N ARG A 24 70.96 23.91 -13.37
CA ARG A 24 70.12 25.05 -12.93
C ARG A 24 68.73 25.05 -13.60
N ARG A 25 68.64 24.68 -14.88
CA ARG A 25 67.34 24.59 -15.61
C ARG A 25 66.43 23.50 -15.04
N ARG A 26 66.98 22.34 -14.67
CA ARG A 26 66.22 21.22 -14.08
C ARG A 26 65.79 21.50 -12.64
N GLN A 27 66.57 22.25 -11.85
CA GLN A 27 66.13 22.68 -10.51
C GLN A 27 65.05 23.75 -10.57
N ILE A 28 65.13 24.71 -11.50
CA ILE A 28 64.10 25.74 -11.69
C ILE A 28 62.79 25.10 -12.23
N LEU A 29 62.87 24.13 -13.13
CA LEU A 29 61.69 23.39 -13.62
C LEU A 29 61.07 22.50 -12.53
N ARG A 30 61.87 21.88 -11.66
CA ARG A 30 61.33 21.10 -10.51
C ARG A 30 60.74 22.00 -9.42
N ALA A 31 61.34 23.15 -9.15
CA ALA A 31 60.79 24.13 -8.20
C ALA A 31 59.48 24.74 -8.72
N GLY A 32 59.43 25.12 -10.01
CA GLY A 32 58.23 25.65 -10.67
C GLY A 32 57.10 24.63 -10.84
N ALA A 33 57.42 23.37 -11.16
CA ALA A 33 56.40 22.31 -11.22
C ALA A 33 55.82 21.99 -9.84
N SER A 34 56.62 22.06 -8.77
CA SER A 34 56.14 21.83 -7.41
C SER A 34 55.24 22.96 -6.90
N THR A 35 55.53 24.22 -7.27
CA THR A 35 54.66 25.37 -6.95
C THR A 35 53.38 25.39 -7.81
N LEU A 36 53.45 24.94 -9.07
CA LEU A 36 52.27 24.82 -9.93
C LEU A 36 51.33 23.70 -9.48
N VAL A 37 51.86 22.57 -8.98
CA VAL A 37 51.04 21.48 -8.42
C VAL A 37 50.40 21.88 -7.09
N LEU A 38 51.07 22.68 -6.23
CA LEU A 38 50.43 23.26 -5.04
C LEU A 38 49.45 24.39 -5.35
N GLY A 39 49.65 25.14 -6.44
CA GLY A 39 48.72 26.20 -6.88
C GLY A 39 47.45 25.69 -7.56
N LEU A 40 47.49 24.48 -8.14
CA LEU A 40 46.32 23.82 -8.72
C LEU A 40 45.49 23.02 -7.69
N ALA A 41 46.05 22.77 -6.51
CA ALA A 41 45.29 22.36 -5.34
C ALA A 41 44.84 23.62 -4.57
N ALA A 42 43.92 24.40 -5.15
CA ALA A 42 43.22 25.43 -4.40
C ALA A 42 42.73 24.79 -3.08
N PRO A 43 43.00 25.39 -1.91
CA PRO A 43 42.43 24.88 -0.67
C PRO A 43 40.92 24.81 -0.87
N ARG A 44 40.36 23.60 -0.89
CA ARG A 44 38.92 23.45 -0.74
C ARG A 44 38.64 24.01 0.65
N LEU A 45 38.17 25.24 0.71
CA LEU A 45 37.52 25.75 1.91
C LEU A 45 36.43 24.73 2.21
N ALA A 46 36.64 23.96 3.27
CA ALA A 46 35.63 23.04 3.77
C ALA A 46 34.54 23.91 4.38
N HIS A 47 33.59 24.33 3.54
CA HIS A 47 32.39 24.98 4.02
C HIS A 47 31.64 23.98 4.91
N ALA A 48 31.17 24.44 6.07
CA ALA A 48 30.25 23.68 6.88
C ALA A 48 29.03 23.32 6.03
N SER A 49 28.55 22.09 6.16
CA SER A 49 27.34 21.65 5.46
C SER A 49 26.18 22.53 5.92
N SER A 50 25.21 22.78 5.03
CA SER A 50 24.02 23.55 5.36
C SER A 50 22.77 22.67 5.33
N VAL A 51 21.86 22.87 6.30
CA VAL A 51 20.56 22.18 6.31
C VAL A 51 19.58 23.01 5.50
N LEU A 52 19.01 22.37 4.47
CA LEU A 52 18.01 22.96 3.58
C LEU A 52 16.60 22.77 4.13
N GLY A 53 16.38 21.71 4.91
CA GLY A 53 15.09 21.45 5.51
C GLY A 53 15.07 20.25 6.43
N VAL A 54 14.09 20.25 7.33
CA VAL A 54 13.82 19.12 8.22
C VAL A 54 12.35 18.72 8.11
N ARG A 55 12.08 17.43 8.00
CA ARG A 55 10.73 16.87 7.87
C ARG A 55 10.52 15.74 8.88
N VAL A 56 9.30 15.61 9.38
CA VAL A 56 8.91 14.59 10.36
C VAL A 56 7.60 13.96 9.91
N TRP A 57 7.57 12.64 9.86
CA TRP A 57 6.41 11.83 9.44
C TRP A 57 6.06 10.86 10.56
N PRO A 58 5.20 11.26 11.52
CA PRO A 58 4.82 10.41 12.64
C PRO A 58 3.81 9.35 12.20
N ALA A 59 4.09 8.08 12.49
CA ALA A 59 3.14 7.00 12.30
C ALA A 59 3.33 5.88 13.33
N ARG A 60 2.28 5.07 13.51
CA ARG A 60 2.31 3.92 14.42
C ARG A 60 3.36 2.89 13.99
N ASP A 61 3.54 2.74 12.68
CA ASP A 61 4.44 1.76 12.07
C ASP A 61 5.91 2.15 12.26
N TYR A 62 6.20 3.46 12.15
CA TYR A 62 7.46 4.10 12.47
C TYR A 62 7.29 5.63 12.42
N THR A 63 8.16 6.35 13.13
CA THR A 63 8.35 7.79 12.88
C THR A 63 9.57 7.99 12.01
N ARG A 64 9.46 8.76 10.92
CA ARG A 64 10.62 9.18 10.11
C ARG A 64 10.97 10.63 10.34
N VAL A 65 12.24 10.88 10.56
CA VAL A 65 12.83 12.21 10.54
C VAL A 65 13.78 12.28 9.35
N THR A 66 13.63 13.31 8.51
CA THR A 66 14.51 13.54 7.34
C THR A 66 15.18 14.89 7.50
N ILE A 67 16.51 14.92 7.38
CA ILE A 67 17.30 16.15 7.30
C ILE A 67 17.85 16.25 5.88
N GLU A 68 17.45 17.29 5.17
CA GLU A 68 17.94 17.57 3.83
C GLU A 68 19.09 18.56 3.88
N SER A 69 20.16 18.27 3.15
CA SER A 69 21.41 19.04 3.17
C SER A 69 22.02 19.19 1.78
N ASP A 70 22.86 20.21 1.62
CA ASP A 70 23.63 20.47 0.40
C ASP A 70 24.74 19.44 0.14
N GLN A 71 25.26 18.82 1.20
CA GLN A 71 26.30 17.81 1.20
C GLN A 71 25.90 16.58 2.04
N PRO A 72 26.48 15.38 1.80
CA PRO A 72 26.20 14.21 2.61
C PRO A 72 26.70 14.40 4.05
N LEU A 73 25.78 14.33 5.02
CA LEU A 73 26.09 14.47 6.44
C LEU A 73 26.71 13.19 7.01
N GLN A 74 27.89 13.35 7.60
CA GLN A 74 28.53 12.29 8.39
C GLN A 74 27.88 12.26 9.77
N ASN A 75 27.47 11.07 10.22
CA ASN A 75 26.79 10.92 11.50
C ASN A 75 27.38 9.76 12.32
N SER A 76 27.25 9.89 13.64
CA SER A 76 27.42 8.78 14.57
C SER A 76 26.18 8.69 15.45
N GLN A 77 25.82 7.47 15.85
CA GLN A 77 24.61 7.21 16.61
C GLN A 77 24.88 6.33 17.82
N GLN A 78 24.18 6.61 18.92
CA GLN A 78 24.22 5.82 20.13
C GLN A 78 22.82 5.69 20.69
N LEU A 79 22.39 4.44 20.93
CA LEU A 79 21.17 4.16 21.67
C LEU A 79 21.51 4.02 23.16
N LEU A 80 20.81 4.78 24.01
CA LEU A 80 20.94 4.72 25.45
C LEU A 80 19.67 4.11 26.05
N GLN A 81 19.83 3.34 27.12
CA GLN A 81 18.73 2.75 27.88
C GLN A 81 18.65 3.41 29.27
N GLY A 82 17.43 3.60 29.77
CA GLY A 82 17.16 4.20 31.09
C GLY A 82 17.41 5.71 31.20
N PRO A 83 16.62 6.60 30.58
CA PRO A 83 15.50 6.39 29.64
C PRO A 83 15.96 6.10 28.20
N ASP A 84 15.08 5.49 27.40
CA ASP A 84 15.36 5.16 25.98
C ASP A 84 15.60 6.44 25.17
N ARG A 85 16.82 6.59 24.65
CA ARG A 85 17.23 7.77 23.89
C ARG A 85 18.07 7.38 22.68
N LEU A 86 17.79 8.01 21.54
CA LEU A 86 18.68 7.98 20.39
C LEU A 86 19.48 9.29 20.34
N VAL A 87 20.79 9.19 20.54
CA VAL A 87 21.73 10.30 20.39
C VAL A 87 22.36 10.21 19.02
N VAL A 88 22.33 11.30 18.25
CA VAL A 88 22.93 11.41 16.93
C VAL A 88 23.83 12.63 16.91
N ASP A 89 25.10 12.44 16.55
CA ASP A 89 26.04 13.52 16.31
C ASP A 89 26.25 13.69 14.81
N LEU A 90 26.04 14.91 14.32
CA LEU A 90 26.21 15.31 12.92
C LEU A 90 27.50 16.12 12.79
N ASN A 91 28.47 15.57 12.06
CA ASN A 91 29.79 16.20 11.87
C ASN A 91 29.81 17.12 10.65
N GLY A 92 30.60 18.18 10.73
CA GLY A 92 30.75 19.18 9.67
C GLY A 92 29.56 20.13 9.57
N LEU A 93 28.81 20.32 10.65
CA LEU A 93 27.57 21.10 10.69
C LEU A 93 27.58 22.05 11.89
N ASP A 94 27.21 23.31 11.64
CA ASP A 94 26.93 24.29 12.69
C ASP A 94 25.42 24.43 12.88
N LEU A 95 24.99 24.68 14.11
CA LEU A 95 23.58 24.74 14.47
C LEU A 95 22.89 25.94 13.81
N ASP A 96 21.95 25.64 12.91
CA ASP A 96 21.13 26.63 12.22
C ASP A 96 19.67 26.65 12.71
N GLN A 97 18.85 27.53 12.10
CA GLN A 97 17.43 27.65 12.44
C GLN A 97 16.62 26.42 12.00
N ALA A 98 16.93 25.83 10.84
CA ALA A 98 16.19 24.68 10.31
C ALA A 98 16.26 23.47 11.27
N LEU A 99 17.41 23.25 11.90
CA LEU A 99 17.60 22.24 12.94
C LEU A 99 16.90 22.60 14.26
N ARG A 100 16.82 23.87 14.63
CA ARG A 100 16.04 24.32 15.80
C ARG A 100 14.55 24.09 15.58
N ASP A 101 14.06 24.31 14.36
CA ASP A 101 12.66 24.08 13.97
C ASP A 101 12.26 22.60 14.01
N LEU A 102 13.22 21.67 14.05
CA LEU A 102 12.90 20.26 14.30
C LEU A 102 12.16 20.07 15.63
N VAL A 103 12.52 20.85 16.65
CA VAL A 103 11.92 20.76 17.99
C VAL A 103 10.42 21.08 17.94
N SER A 104 10.01 22.05 17.12
CA SER A 104 8.60 22.41 16.97
C SER A 104 7.80 21.47 16.06
N LYS A 105 8.48 20.67 15.22
CA LYS A 105 7.84 19.70 14.32
C LYS A 105 7.50 18.37 14.98
N ILE A 106 8.10 18.05 16.13
CA ILE A 106 7.71 16.86 16.90
C ILE A 106 6.38 17.13 17.60
N ALA A 107 5.32 16.50 17.10
CA ALA A 107 4.00 16.62 17.68
C ALA A 107 3.91 15.86 19.02
N PRO A 108 3.16 16.36 20.02
CA PRO A 108 3.01 15.67 21.32
C PRO A 108 2.46 14.23 21.20
N ASN A 109 1.68 13.97 20.14
CA ASN A 109 1.08 12.69 19.83
C ASN A 109 1.94 11.79 18.92
N ASP A 110 3.21 12.13 18.66
CA ASP A 110 4.13 11.25 17.93
C ASP A 110 4.21 9.88 18.62
N PRO A 111 4.01 8.75 17.93
CA PRO A 111 3.98 7.44 18.58
C PRO A 111 5.32 7.00 19.17
N GLN A 112 6.45 7.46 18.62
CA GLN A 112 7.79 6.96 18.95
C GLN A 112 8.65 7.98 19.67
N ILE A 113 8.51 9.27 19.35
CA ILE A 113 9.32 10.35 19.91
C ILE A 113 8.54 11.07 21.02
N GLN A 114 9.12 11.18 22.20
CA GLN A 114 8.60 11.98 23.31
C GLN A 114 9.01 13.45 23.16
N SER A 115 10.29 13.70 22.90
CA SER A 115 10.85 15.02 22.66
C SER A 115 12.15 14.93 21.88
N VAL A 116 12.53 16.01 21.23
CA VAL A 116 13.83 16.15 20.60
C VAL A 116 14.54 17.38 21.17
N ARG A 117 15.84 17.23 21.45
CA ARG A 117 16.73 18.34 21.78
C ARG A 117 17.81 18.43 20.73
N VAL A 118 18.11 19.63 20.30
CA VAL A 118 19.19 19.90 19.34
C VAL A 118 20.11 20.96 19.93
N GLY A 119 21.41 20.74 19.89
CA GLY A 119 22.40 21.66 20.42
C GLY A 119 23.76 21.53 19.74
N GLN A 120 24.54 22.61 19.77
CA GLN A 120 25.94 22.56 19.35
C GLN A 120 26.74 21.79 20.42
N TYR A 121 27.27 20.62 20.08
CA TYR A 121 28.05 19.80 21.01
C TYR A 121 29.52 20.18 21.02
N GLN A 122 30.08 20.41 19.83
CA GLN A 122 31.45 20.90 19.59
C GLN A 122 31.43 21.81 18.35
N PRO A 123 32.49 22.60 18.07
CA PRO A 123 32.59 23.31 16.80
C PRO A 123 32.37 22.35 15.61
N HIS A 124 31.44 22.70 14.72
CA HIS A 124 31.04 21.88 13.57
C HIS A 124 30.48 20.49 13.91
N VAL A 125 30.02 20.26 15.15
CA VAL A 125 29.29 19.05 15.54
C VAL A 125 27.98 19.42 16.24
N VAL A 126 26.86 19.13 15.57
CA VAL A 126 25.52 19.26 16.15
C VAL A 126 25.11 17.93 16.76
N ARG A 127 24.66 17.95 18.01
CA ARG A 127 24.06 16.78 18.68
C ARG A 127 22.56 16.91 18.70
N MET A 128 21.90 15.84 18.28
CA MET A 128 20.47 15.63 18.36
C MET A 128 20.20 14.50 19.35
N VAL A 129 19.28 14.73 20.28
CA VAL A 129 18.86 13.74 21.28
C VAL A 129 17.35 13.56 21.16
N PHE A 130 16.94 12.39 20.69
CA PHE A 130 15.55 11.96 20.67
C PHE A 130 15.27 11.19 21.96
N ASP A 131 14.39 11.73 22.81
CA ASP A 131 13.81 10.97 23.90
C ASP A 131 12.67 10.12 23.34
N LEU A 132 12.67 8.83 23.62
CA LEU A 132 11.78 7.87 22.99
C LEU A 132 10.69 7.42 23.97
N LYS A 133 9.47 7.18 23.45
CA LYS A 133 8.33 6.69 24.25
C LYS A 133 8.45 5.21 24.61
N GLY A 134 9.33 4.49 23.94
CA GLY A 134 9.64 3.10 24.19
C GLY A 134 10.81 2.64 23.33
N SER A 135 11.13 1.35 23.41
CA SER A 135 12.28 0.81 22.70
C SER A 135 12.03 0.79 21.20
N VAL A 136 13.01 1.30 20.44
CA VAL A 136 12.98 1.37 18.97
C VAL A 136 14.16 0.64 18.35
N LYS A 137 14.03 0.25 17.09
CA LYS A 137 15.10 -0.26 16.22
C LYS A 137 15.40 0.82 15.17
N PRO A 138 16.29 1.78 15.47
CA PRO A 138 16.54 2.89 14.58
C PRO A 138 17.28 2.42 13.33
N GLN A 139 16.85 2.89 12.17
CA GLN A 139 17.61 2.78 10.93
C GLN A 139 18.02 4.17 10.48
N VAL A 140 19.33 4.36 10.32
CA VAL A 140 19.90 5.65 9.92
C VAL A 140 20.72 5.45 8.66
N PHE A 141 20.37 6.20 7.61
CA PHE A 141 21.00 6.07 6.31
C PHE A 141 20.92 7.38 5.52
N THR A 142 21.89 7.56 4.60
CA THR A 142 21.97 8.74 3.74
C THR A 142 21.53 8.38 2.33
N LEU A 143 20.66 9.21 1.76
CA LEU A 143 20.19 9.11 0.37
C LEU A 143 20.86 10.18 -0.49
N PRO A 144 21.28 9.83 -1.73
CA PRO A 144 21.75 10.82 -2.69
C PRO A 144 20.60 11.70 -3.22
N PRO A 145 20.92 12.82 -3.89
CA PRO A 145 19.94 13.66 -4.55
C PRO A 145 19.07 12.90 -5.55
N VAL A 146 17.76 13.20 -5.58
CA VAL A 146 16.79 12.66 -6.52
C VAL A 146 15.67 13.67 -6.79
N GLY A 147 15.31 13.87 -8.05
CA GLY A 147 14.31 14.87 -8.42
C GLY A 147 14.70 16.26 -7.90
N THR A 148 13.83 16.87 -7.09
CA THR A 148 14.08 18.16 -6.43
C THR A 148 14.85 18.04 -5.11
N TYR A 149 14.91 16.85 -4.52
CA TYR A 149 15.57 16.61 -3.24
C TYR A 149 17.09 16.55 -3.37
N LYS A 150 17.79 17.15 -2.41
CA LYS A 150 19.26 17.05 -2.25
C LYS A 150 19.64 15.82 -1.41
N TYR A 151 20.79 15.86 -0.76
CA TYR A 151 21.19 14.78 0.15
C TYR A 151 20.21 14.73 1.32
N ARG A 152 19.82 13.52 1.73
CA ARG A 152 18.89 13.33 2.84
C ARG A 152 19.47 12.34 3.83
N LEU A 153 19.62 12.76 5.08
CA LEU A 153 19.88 11.87 6.20
C LEU A 153 18.53 11.47 6.82
N VAL A 154 18.22 10.18 6.76
CA VAL A 154 16.93 9.62 7.17
C VAL A 154 17.10 8.84 8.47
N PHE A 155 16.20 9.08 9.41
CA PHE A 155 16.07 8.35 10.67
C PHE A 155 14.70 7.68 10.72
N ASP A 156 14.65 6.36 10.55
CA ASP A 156 13.43 5.59 10.75
C ASP A 156 13.43 4.95 12.14
N LEU A 157 12.49 5.37 12.98
CA LEU A 157 12.32 4.86 14.33
C LEU A 157 11.22 3.82 14.36
N TYR A 158 11.55 2.57 14.04
CA TYR A 158 10.62 1.44 14.14
C TYR A 158 10.45 1.02 15.60
N PRO A 159 9.23 0.77 16.10
CA PRO A 159 9.05 0.20 17.42
C PRO A 159 9.72 -1.18 17.50
N ALA A 160 10.28 -1.54 18.66
CA ALA A 160 10.95 -2.82 18.85
C ALA A 160 10.02 -4.02 18.56
N VAL A 161 8.73 -3.84 18.87
CA VAL A 161 7.62 -4.73 18.51
C VAL A 161 6.82 -4.07 17.39
N ALA A 162 6.90 -4.62 16.18
CA ALA A 162 6.20 -4.08 15.02
C ALA A 162 4.68 -4.31 15.13
N PRO A 163 3.83 -3.31 14.79
CA PRO A 163 2.40 -3.53 14.64
C PRO A 163 2.12 -4.62 13.59
N ASP A 164 1.33 -5.62 13.95
CA ASP A 164 0.95 -6.69 13.02
C ASP A 164 -0.43 -6.40 12.40
N PRO A 165 -0.54 -6.21 11.07
CA PRO A 165 -1.82 -5.98 10.42
C PRO A 165 -2.81 -7.14 10.61
N LEU A 166 -2.34 -8.37 10.86
CA LEU A 166 -3.23 -9.50 11.12
C LEU A 166 -3.95 -9.35 12.46
N THR A 167 -3.28 -8.85 13.48
CA THR A 167 -3.85 -8.59 14.81
C THR A 167 -4.96 -7.55 14.74
N ASP A 168 -4.73 -6.44 14.02
CA ASP A 168 -5.75 -5.41 13.79
C ASP A 168 -7.01 -5.99 13.14
N LEU A 169 -6.80 -6.90 12.19
CA LEU A 169 -7.86 -7.51 11.39
C LEU A 169 -8.66 -8.55 12.18
N ILE A 170 -8.01 -9.29 13.08
CA ILE A 170 -8.68 -10.17 14.06
C ILE A 170 -9.56 -9.34 14.98
N ALA A 171 -9.01 -8.29 15.59
CA ALA A 171 -9.77 -7.39 16.47
C ALA A 171 -10.95 -6.72 15.73
N GLN A 172 -10.76 -6.39 14.44
CA GLN A 172 -11.85 -5.89 13.60
C GLN A 172 -12.95 -6.93 13.37
N THR A 173 -12.58 -8.17 13.09
CA THR A 173 -13.54 -9.28 12.93
C THR A 173 -14.34 -9.51 14.20
N GLU A 174 -13.69 -9.56 15.36
CA GLU A 174 -14.37 -9.74 16.65
C GLU A 174 -15.38 -8.63 16.92
N ARG A 175 -15.00 -7.36 16.72
CA ARG A 175 -15.92 -6.22 16.84
C ARG A 175 -17.11 -6.33 15.89
N LYS A 176 -16.88 -6.80 14.67
CA LYS A 176 -17.94 -6.96 13.67
C LYS A 176 -18.89 -8.10 14.01
N GLU A 177 -18.38 -9.23 14.46
CA GLU A 177 -19.19 -10.36 14.94
C GLU A 177 -20.06 -9.95 16.13
N GLN A 178 -19.51 -9.18 17.07
CA GLN A 178 -20.27 -8.62 18.19
C GLN A 178 -21.40 -7.70 17.68
N ALA A 179 -21.10 -6.74 16.81
CA ALA A 179 -22.10 -5.81 16.27
C ALA A 179 -23.23 -6.52 15.49
N LEU A 180 -22.89 -7.57 14.73
CA LEU A 180 -23.87 -8.38 14.02
C LEU A 180 -24.75 -9.19 14.98
N ASN A 181 -24.16 -9.78 16.02
CA ASN A 181 -24.90 -10.52 17.04
C ASN A 181 -25.85 -9.61 17.83
N ASP A 182 -25.40 -8.40 18.17
CA ASP A 182 -26.22 -7.40 18.87
C ASP A 182 -27.39 -6.92 18.00
N SER A 183 -27.14 -6.71 16.70
CA SER A 183 -28.19 -6.37 15.73
C SER A 183 -29.22 -7.50 15.57
N ALA A 184 -28.75 -8.75 15.50
CA ALA A 184 -29.64 -9.92 15.43
C ALA A 184 -30.48 -10.09 16.70
N ARG A 185 -29.90 -9.84 17.88
CA ARG A 185 -30.62 -9.83 19.16
C ARG A 185 -31.65 -8.71 19.21
N ALA A 186 -31.31 -7.50 18.77
CA ALA A 186 -32.24 -6.37 18.73
C ALA A 186 -33.46 -6.63 17.81
N GLN A 187 -33.27 -7.35 16.70
CA GLN A 187 -34.35 -7.77 15.81
C GLN A 187 -35.24 -8.88 16.41
N GLN A 188 -34.72 -9.69 17.33
CA GLN A 188 -35.49 -10.76 18.00
C GLN A 188 -36.29 -10.28 19.22
N VAL A 189 -35.97 -9.11 19.78
CA VAL A 189 -36.62 -8.56 20.99
C VAL A 189 -37.86 -7.72 20.67
N GLN A 190 -38.24 -7.53 19.40
CA GLN A 190 -39.54 -6.94 19.07
C GLN A 190 -40.66 -7.95 19.34
N PRO A 191 -41.59 -7.70 20.30
CA PRO A 191 -42.77 -8.54 20.44
C PRO A 191 -43.57 -8.47 19.13
N PRO A 192 -44.26 -9.54 18.70
CA PRO A 192 -45.19 -9.42 17.59
C PRO A 192 -46.18 -8.30 17.94
N THR A 193 -46.19 -7.25 17.13
CA THR A 193 -47.21 -6.21 17.18
C THR A 193 -48.55 -6.93 17.08
N THR A 194 -49.30 -6.94 18.17
CA THR A 194 -50.69 -7.35 18.15
C THR A 194 -51.37 -6.48 17.11
N LEU A 195 -51.86 -7.09 16.03
CA LEU A 195 -52.77 -6.48 15.08
C LEU A 195 -53.98 -5.98 15.88
N ALA A 196 -53.97 -4.72 16.28
CA ALA A 196 -55.15 -4.04 16.77
C ALA A 196 -56.12 -3.93 15.59
N GLY A 197 -57.08 -4.84 15.54
CA GLY A 197 -58.20 -4.75 14.62
C GLY A 197 -59.00 -3.47 14.85
N PRO A 198 -59.64 -2.90 13.82
CA PRO A 198 -60.45 -1.70 13.97
C PRO A 198 -61.61 -1.96 14.94
N ALA A 199 -61.81 -1.01 15.87
CA ALA A 199 -62.85 -1.04 16.87
C ALA A 199 -64.24 -1.20 16.25
N ALA A 200 -64.97 -2.24 16.68
CA ALA A 200 -66.39 -2.42 16.40
C ALA A 200 -67.26 -1.83 17.53
N PRO A 201 -68.46 -1.28 17.22
CA PRO A 201 -69.37 -0.65 18.20
C PRO A 201 -70.18 -1.68 19.03
N PRO A 202 -70.83 -1.27 20.15
CA PRO A 202 -71.48 -2.16 21.12
C PRO A 202 -72.85 -2.73 20.67
N PRO A 203 -73.43 -3.70 21.40
CA PRO A 203 -74.06 -4.88 20.79
C PRO A 203 -75.59 -4.82 20.67
N ALA A 204 -76.14 -5.59 19.74
CA ALA A 204 -77.55 -6.00 19.74
C ALA A 204 -77.67 -7.51 19.51
N ALA A 205 -78.18 -8.18 20.55
CA ALA A 205 -78.90 -9.45 20.64
C ALA A 205 -78.77 -10.50 19.50
N GLY A 206 -78.42 -11.74 19.89
CA GLY A 206 -78.67 -12.91 19.06
C GLY A 206 -77.74 -14.09 19.34
N ASP A 207 -78.12 -14.89 20.32
CA ASP A 207 -77.43 -16.08 20.82
C ASP A 207 -77.24 -17.24 19.79
N ASN A 208 -76.21 -18.05 20.09
CA ASN A 208 -76.03 -19.48 19.82
C ASN A 208 -75.21 -19.95 18.60
N SER A 209 -73.91 -20.01 18.85
CA SER A 209 -72.94 -20.98 18.33
C SER A 209 -73.30 -22.43 18.67
N ASP A 210 -73.33 -23.35 17.69
CA ASP A 210 -73.04 -24.79 17.90
C ASP A 210 -72.93 -25.66 16.63
N ALA A 211 -73.10 -25.13 15.41
CA ALA A 211 -73.16 -25.96 14.20
C ALA A 211 -71.85 -26.05 13.36
N PHE A 212 -70.80 -25.32 13.70
CA PHE A 212 -69.63 -25.17 12.80
C PHE A 212 -68.43 -26.07 13.15
N PHE A 213 -68.26 -26.43 14.42
CA PHE A 213 -67.08 -27.20 14.88
C PHE A 213 -67.25 -28.73 14.84
N GLN A 214 -68.42 -29.25 14.47
CA GLN A 214 -68.66 -30.71 14.40
C GLN A 214 -68.24 -31.38 13.07
N ARG A 215 -67.69 -30.63 12.09
CA ARG A 215 -67.41 -31.18 10.75
C ARG A 215 -65.95 -31.58 10.44
N PHE A 216 -65.01 -31.39 11.37
CA PHE A 216 -63.58 -31.64 11.08
C PHE A 216 -62.85 -32.63 11.99
N ALA A 217 -63.58 -33.44 12.74
CA ALA A 217 -62.98 -34.57 13.46
C ALA A 217 -63.91 -35.79 13.42
N GLN A 218 -63.57 -36.80 12.59
CA GLN A 218 -63.53 -38.23 12.94
C GLN A 218 -63.34 -39.14 11.70
N ASN A 219 -62.22 -39.86 11.72
CA ASN A 219 -62.00 -41.28 11.35
C ASN A 219 -62.17 -41.80 9.90
N THR A 220 -61.03 -42.33 9.38
CA THR A 220 -60.82 -43.50 8.48
C THR A 220 -61.46 -44.80 9.06
N PRO A 221 -61.50 -46.01 8.42
CA PRO A 221 -60.76 -46.54 7.23
C PRO A 221 -61.55 -47.46 6.26
N THR A 222 -60.96 -47.86 5.11
CA THR A 222 -60.73 -49.27 4.65
C THR A 222 -60.46 -49.40 3.13
N THR A 223 -59.45 -50.23 2.83
CA THR A 223 -58.89 -50.75 1.56
C THR A 223 -59.71 -51.96 1.02
N PRO A 224 -59.57 -52.51 -0.23
CA PRO A 224 -58.32 -53.18 -0.70
C PRO A 224 -58.00 -53.43 -2.21
N ARG A 225 -56.68 -53.68 -2.46
CA ARG A 225 -56.00 -54.66 -3.37
C ARG A 225 -56.11 -54.56 -4.92
N THR A 226 -55.06 -54.16 -5.68
CA THR A 226 -53.85 -54.90 -6.24
C THR A 226 -54.05 -55.57 -7.63
N PRO A 227 -53.01 -56.01 -8.41
CA PRO A 227 -51.58 -55.62 -8.62
C PRO A 227 -51.13 -55.74 -10.14
N PRO A 228 -49.87 -56.08 -10.54
CA PRO A 228 -48.83 -55.13 -10.98
C PRO A 228 -48.17 -55.44 -12.35
N ALA A 229 -47.29 -54.57 -12.86
CA ALA A 229 -46.39 -54.89 -13.99
C ALA A 229 -44.93 -54.48 -13.71
N ALA A 230 -44.10 -55.54 -13.67
CA ALA A 230 -42.66 -55.71 -13.88
C ALA A 230 -41.66 -54.53 -13.77
N ALA A 231 -40.67 -54.73 -12.91
CA ALA A 231 -39.40 -54.01 -12.87
C ALA A 231 -38.30 -54.78 -13.64
N THR A 232 -37.50 -54.06 -14.41
CA THR A 232 -36.21 -54.50 -14.97
C THR A 232 -35.06 -53.95 -14.13
N PRO A 233 -33.98 -54.72 -13.89
CA PRO A 233 -32.81 -54.25 -13.16
C PRO A 233 -31.88 -53.46 -14.08
N SER A 234 -31.59 -52.20 -13.72
CA SER A 234 -30.58 -51.37 -14.38
C SER A 234 -29.37 -51.12 -13.46
N ALA A 235 -28.20 -51.11 -14.09
CA ALA A 235 -26.84 -51.12 -13.55
C ALA A 235 -26.49 -49.90 -12.65
N PRO A 236 -25.44 -50.00 -11.80
CA PRO A 236 -25.10 -48.96 -10.82
C PRO A 236 -24.72 -47.63 -11.48
N ALA A 237 -25.45 -46.56 -11.12
CA ALA A 237 -25.18 -45.19 -11.52
C ALA A 237 -23.89 -44.67 -10.85
N LYS A 238 -23.03 -44.01 -11.65
CA LYS A 238 -21.91 -43.19 -11.17
C LYS A 238 -22.41 -42.18 -10.13
N PRO A 239 -21.64 -41.87 -9.07
CA PRO A 239 -22.04 -40.87 -8.09
C PRO A 239 -22.25 -39.51 -8.77
N ALA A 240 -23.50 -39.04 -8.74
CA ALA A 240 -23.87 -37.70 -9.17
C ALA A 240 -23.15 -36.69 -8.26
N VAL A 241 -22.18 -35.98 -8.83
CA VAL A 241 -21.57 -34.80 -8.20
C VAL A 241 -22.70 -33.78 -8.04
N LYS A 242 -23.16 -33.56 -6.81
CA LYS A 242 -24.06 -32.45 -6.50
C LYS A 242 -23.38 -31.16 -6.96
N PRO A 243 -24.04 -30.30 -7.75
CA PRO A 243 -23.48 -29.00 -8.06
C PRO A 243 -23.19 -28.26 -6.75
N PRO A 244 -22.04 -27.57 -6.64
CA PRO A 244 -21.74 -26.79 -5.45
C PRO A 244 -22.88 -25.81 -5.18
N PRO A 245 -23.21 -25.52 -3.90
CA PRO A 245 -24.26 -24.59 -3.56
C PRO A 245 -23.93 -23.23 -4.18
N VAL A 246 -24.81 -22.75 -5.05
CA VAL A 246 -24.69 -21.47 -5.75
C VAL A 246 -24.82 -20.35 -4.72
N ILE A 247 -23.74 -19.58 -4.53
CA ILE A 247 -23.62 -18.51 -3.50
C ILE A 247 -24.15 -17.14 -4.01
N ALA A 248 -24.62 -17.07 -5.26
CA ALA A 248 -25.29 -15.90 -5.83
C ALA A 248 -26.30 -16.31 -6.90
N ARG A 249 -27.56 -15.86 -6.77
CA ARG A 249 -28.55 -15.90 -7.86
C ARG A 249 -28.77 -14.50 -8.40
N ARG A 250 -28.88 -14.39 -9.72
CA ARG A 250 -29.46 -13.24 -10.40
C ARG A 250 -30.96 -13.31 -10.16
N ASP A 251 -31.56 -12.27 -9.60
CA ASP A 251 -33.00 -12.06 -9.79
C ASP A 251 -33.11 -11.34 -11.13
N ASP A 252 -33.82 -11.97 -12.06
CA ASP A 252 -34.00 -11.47 -13.43
C ASP A 252 -35.18 -10.48 -13.52
N SER A 253 -35.50 -9.77 -12.43
CA SER A 253 -36.47 -8.69 -12.45
C SER A 253 -35.79 -7.41 -12.93
N GLU A 254 -36.15 -7.01 -14.14
CA GLU A 254 -35.79 -5.72 -14.72
C GLU A 254 -36.23 -4.56 -13.79
N ASP A 255 -35.29 -3.64 -13.59
CA ASP A 255 -35.46 -2.29 -13.05
C ASP A 255 -35.67 -2.11 -11.52
N ASP A 256 -34.99 -1.07 -11.02
CA ASP A 256 -34.98 -0.46 -9.69
C ASP A 256 -34.17 -1.08 -8.53
N GLY A 257 -33.19 -0.31 -8.01
CA GLY A 257 -32.72 -0.40 -6.62
C GLY A 257 -31.68 -1.47 -6.22
N ASP A 258 -30.39 -1.17 -6.43
CA ASP A 258 -29.23 -1.41 -5.55
C ASP A 258 -29.24 -2.56 -4.49
N THR A 259 -29.77 -3.74 -4.79
CA THR A 259 -29.85 -4.87 -3.83
C THR A 259 -29.20 -6.15 -4.36
N TYR A 260 -27.87 -6.12 -4.52
CA TYR A 260 -27.09 -7.36 -4.62
C TYR A 260 -26.96 -7.99 -3.22
N LYS A 261 -27.84 -8.94 -2.88
CA LYS A 261 -27.76 -9.69 -1.60
C LYS A 261 -26.67 -10.77 -1.67
N PHE A 262 -25.60 -10.59 -0.90
CA PHE A 262 -24.61 -11.64 -0.66
C PHE A 262 -25.06 -12.54 0.50
N THR A 263 -25.23 -13.84 0.25
CA THR A 263 -25.29 -14.82 1.34
C THR A 263 -23.87 -15.21 1.75
N ALA A 264 -23.53 -14.98 3.02
CA ALA A 264 -22.24 -15.36 3.59
C ALA A 264 -21.85 -16.81 3.24
N PRO A 265 -20.57 -17.11 2.95
CA PRO A 265 -20.13 -18.50 2.83
C PRO A 265 -20.51 -19.21 4.13
N LYS A 266 -21.23 -20.33 4.01
CA LYS A 266 -21.63 -21.13 5.17
C LYS A 266 -20.39 -21.45 5.98
N SER A 267 -20.50 -21.21 7.29
CA SER A 267 -19.48 -21.47 8.28
C SER A 267 -18.82 -22.84 8.01
N GLY A 268 -17.50 -22.85 7.89
CA GLY A 268 -16.73 -24.10 7.98
C GLY A 268 -17.01 -24.74 9.34
N LYS A 269 -16.74 -26.04 9.48
CA LYS A 269 -16.82 -26.74 10.78
C LYS A 269 -16.01 -25.93 11.83
N GLY A 270 -16.70 -25.12 12.65
CA GLY A 270 -16.06 -24.12 13.52
C GLY A 270 -16.84 -22.82 13.77
N GLY A 271 -17.96 -22.54 13.12
CA GLY A 271 -18.87 -21.45 13.51
C GLY A 271 -18.47 -20.03 13.05
N THR A 272 -17.26 -19.82 12.52
CA THR A 272 -16.79 -18.49 12.08
C THR A 272 -17.12 -18.21 10.60
N VAL A 273 -17.68 -17.03 10.32
CA VAL A 273 -17.93 -16.53 8.96
C VAL A 273 -16.62 -15.94 8.43
N ARG A 274 -16.07 -16.50 7.35
CA ARG A 274 -14.90 -15.89 6.70
C ARG A 274 -15.33 -14.58 6.02
N LEU A 275 -14.87 -13.46 6.55
CA LEU A 275 -15.02 -12.16 5.91
C LEU A 275 -14.08 -12.03 4.72
N LEU A 276 -14.59 -11.47 3.62
CA LEU A 276 -13.79 -11.13 2.45
C LEU A 276 -12.88 -9.95 2.79
N THR A 277 -11.58 -10.14 2.60
CA THR A 277 -10.58 -9.13 2.97
C THR A 277 -10.12 -8.39 1.72
N VAL A 278 -10.33 -7.07 1.66
CA VAL A 278 -9.80 -6.23 0.58
C VAL A 278 -8.64 -5.42 1.14
N ALA A 279 -7.46 -5.57 0.56
CA ALA A 279 -6.32 -4.71 0.84
C ALA A 279 -6.41 -3.45 -0.03
N ILE A 280 -6.41 -2.29 0.61
CA ILE A 280 -6.49 -0.97 0.00
C ILE A 280 -5.13 -0.30 0.19
N ASP A 281 -4.55 0.15 -0.92
CA ASP A 281 -3.26 0.82 -0.94
C ASP A 281 -3.41 2.26 -1.42
N PRO A 282 -3.43 3.25 -0.51
CA PRO A 282 -3.31 4.63 -0.92
C PRO A 282 -1.87 4.92 -1.37
N GLY A 283 -1.70 5.28 -2.66
CA GLY A 283 -0.41 5.57 -3.28
C GLY A 283 0.43 6.60 -2.52
N HIS A 284 1.76 6.53 -2.65
CA HIS A 284 2.72 7.48 -2.06
C HIS A 284 2.62 7.60 -0.52
N GLY A 285 2.92 8.77 0.05
CA GLY A 285 2.81 9.07 1.47
C GLY A 285 4.12 9.56 2.10
N GLY A 286 4.01 10.38 3.13
CA GLY A 286 5.15 10.97 3.84
C GLY A 286 6.04 11.78 2.89
N GLU A 287 7.30 11.36 2.78
CA GLU A 287 8.34 11.98 1.96
C GLU A 287 8.05 11.93 0.45
N ASP A 288 7.26 10.95 0.00
CA ASP A 288 6.80 10.87 -1.38
C ASP A 288 5.44 11.58 -1.52
N PRO A 289 5.39 12.78 -2.15
CA PRO A 289 4.13 13.50 -2.38
C PRO A 289 3.24 12.86 -3.45
N GLY A 290 3.79 11.98 -4.29
CA GLY A 290 3.21 11.66 -5.59
C GLY A 290 3.21 12.87 -6.52
N ALA A 291 2.30 12.87 -7.49
CA ALA A 291 2.06 14.02 -8.34
C ALA A 291 1.55 15.24 -7.56
N ILE A 292 1.93 16.43 -8.02
CA ILE A 292 1.49 17.71 -7.48
C ILE A 292 0.74 18.45 -8.60
N GLY A 293 -0.53 18.75 -8.35
CA GLY A 293 -1.37 19.52 -9.27
C GLY A 293 -0.92 20.98 -9.42
N GLY A 294 -1.39 21.65 -10.46
CA GLY A 294 -1.01 23.05 -10.73
C GLY A 294 -1.46 24.01 -9.63
N GLY A 295 -2.54 23.67 -8.91
CA GLY A 295 -3.02 24.40 -7.73
C GLY A 295 -2.32 24.02 -6.41
N GLY A 296 -1.34 23.12 -6.42
CA GLY A 296 -0.62 22.65 -5.23
C GLY A 296 -1.27 21.46 -4.53
N THR A 297 -2.20 20.77 -5.18
CA THR A 297 -2.84 19.57 -4.62
C THR A 297 -1.87 18.39 -4.64
N TYR A 298 -1.72 17.69 -3.52
CA TYR A 298 -0.85 16.51 -3.42
C TYR A 298 -1.62 15.22 -3.63
N GLU A 299 -1.17 14.38 -4.56
CA GLU A 299 -1.75 13.07 -4.83
C GLU A 299 -1.86 12.20 -3.56
N LYS A 300 -0.80 12.15 -2.74
CA LYS A 300 -0.80 11.34 -1.50
C LYS A 300 -1.97 11.62 -0.57
N HIS A 301 -2.51 12.85 -0.56
CA HIS A 301 -3.66 13.24 0.26
C HIS A 301 -4.97 12.79 -0.38
N ILE A 302 -5.11 12.98 -1.70
CA ILE A 302 -6.27 12.54 -2.47
C ILE A 302 -6.43 11.01 -2.40
N ALA A 303 -5.34 10.28 -2.65
CA ALA A 303 -5.32 8.83 -2.57
C ALA A 303 -5.71 8.32 -1.18
N LEU A 304 -5.15 8.92 -0.11
CA LEU A 304 -5.47 8.54 1.27
C LEU A 304 -6.95 8.79 1.61
N ASP A 305 -7.50 9.91 1.17
CA ASP A 305 -8.89 10.27 1.45
C ASP A 305 -9.87 9.31 0.76
N ILE A 306 -9.71 9.07 -0.54
CA ILE A 306 -10.53 8.10 -1.30
C ILE A 306 -10.39 6.70 -0.69
N ALA A 307 -9.19 6.29 -0.30
CA ALA A 307 -8.95 5.01 0.34
C ALA A 307 -9.68 4.87 1.70
N LYS A 308 -9.75 5.95 2.51
CA LYS A 308 -10.49 5.96 3.77
C LYS A 308 -12.00 5.87 3.54
N LYS A 309 -12.53 6.58 2.55
CA LYS A 309 -13.95 6.48 2.16
C LYS A 309 -14.28 5.08 1.65
N LEU A 310 -13.42 4.49 0.81
CA LEU A 310 -13.56 3.11 0.34
C LEU A 310 -13.51 2.10 1.50
N ARG A 311 -12.59 2.28 2.44
CA ARG A 311 -12.52 1.47 3.66
C ARG A 311 -13.84 1.51 4.43
N ALA A 312 -14.40 2.70 4.67
CA ALA A 312 -15.66 2.84 5.42
C ALA A 312 -16.80 2.06 4.73
N LYS A 313 -16.89 2.13 3.40
CA LYS A 313 -17.89 1.41 2.61
C LYS A 313 -17.71 -0.11 2.67
N ILE A 314 -16.46 -0.59 2.59
CA ILE A 314 -16.14 -2.03 2.71
C ILE A 314 -16.40 -2.53 4.14
N ASP A 315 -15.98 -1.79 5.16
CA ASP A 315 -16.15 -2.15 6.56
C ASP A 315 -17.63 -2.13 6.99
N GLY A 316 -18.46 -1.30 6.34
CA GLY A 316 -19.91 -1.28 6.52
C GLY A 316 -20.64 -2.50 5.92
N ALA A 317 -20.04 -3.23 4.98
CA ALA A 317 -20.66 -4.39 4.36
C ALA A 317 -20.54 -5.65 5.25
N PRO A 318 -21.62 -6.39 5.56
CA PRO A 318 -21.64 -7.40 6.63
C PRO A 318 -20.62 -8.55 6.44
N ASN A 319 -20.25 -8.85 5.21
CA ASN A 319 -19.40 -9.97 4.82
C ASN A 319 -17.97 -9.57 4.38
N MET A 320 -17.60 -8.30 4.51
CA MET A 320 -16.31 -7.78 4.05
C MET A 320 -15.56 -7.06 5.16
N ARG A 321 -14.25 -6.88 4.98
CA ARG A 321 -13.39 -6.03 5.80
C ARG A 321 -12.26 -5.48 4.96
N ALA A 322 -11.81 -4.28 5.28
CA ALA A 322 -10.71 -3.62 4.61
C ALA A 322 -9.44 -3.63 5.49
N MET A 323 -8.31 -3.83 4.84
CA MET A 323 -6.99 -3.58 5.40
C MET A 323 -6.35 -2.45 4.59
N MET A 324 -5.71 -1.49 5.26
CA MET A 324 -4.99 -0.41 4.58
C MET A 324 -3.49 -0.62 4.67
N THR A 325 -2.75 -0.34 3.60
CA THR A 325 -1.27 -0.35 3.63
C THR A 325 -0.73 0.81 4.47
N ARG A 326 -1.43 1.95 4.47
CA ARG A 326 -1.25 3.11 5.35
C ARG A 326 -2.59 3.78 5.65
N ASP A 327 -2.75 4.30 6.86
CA ASP A 327 -3.93 5.04 7.32
C ASP A 327 -3.63 6.50 7.71
N ALA A 328 -2.36 6.89 7.64
CA ALA A 328 -1.84 8.21 7.90
C ALA A 328 -0.85 8.65 6.79
N ASP A 329 -0.31 9.86 6.92
CA ASP A 329 0.65 10.42 5.97
C ASP A 329 2.09 9.98 6.28
N PHE A 330 2.39 8.72 5.97
CA PHE A 330 3.74 8.15 6.04
C PHE A 330 4.03 7.30 4.81
N PHE A 331 5.32 7.14 4.50
CA PHE A 331 5.76 6.39 3.33
C PHE A 331 5.69 4.87 3.60
N VAL A 332 5.25 4.10 2.61
CA VAL A 332 5.35 2.63 2.66
C VAL A 332 6.07 2.16 1.41
N PRO A 333 7.19 1.42 1.54
CA PRO A 333 7.89 0.87 0.38
C PRO A 333 7.00 -0.05 -0.45
N LEU A 334 7.18 -0.07 -1.77
CA LEU A 334 6.31 -0.82 -2.70
C LEU A 334 6.23 -2.31 -2.36
N ASN A 335 7.37 -2.92 -2.01
CA ASN A 335 7.40 -4.33 -1.60
C ASN A 335 6.71 -4.58 -0.25
N VAL A 336 6.79 -3.64 0.69
CA VAL A 336 6.12 -3.73 1.99
C VAL A 336 4.61 -3.65 1.81
N ARG A 337 4.09 -2.82 0.89
CA ARG A 337 2.65 -2.77 0.54
C ARG A 337 2.13 -4.16 0.14
N VAL A 338 2.85 -4.82 -0.76
CA VAL A 338 2.55 -6.20 -1.21
C VAL A 338 2.62 -7.19 -0.04
N GLN A 339 3.69 -7.14 0.76
CA GLN A 339 3.86 -8.05 1.90
C GLN A 339 2.74 -7.90 2.94
N LYS A 340 2.30 -6.67 3.24
CA LYS A 340 1.21 -6.44 4.18
C LYS A 340 -0.11 -7.06 3.67
N ALA A 341 -0.41 -6.93 2.37
CA ALA A 341 -1.60 -7.54 1.77
C ALA A 341 -1.54 -9.08 1.80
N ARG A 342 -0.38 -9.66 1.49
CA ARG A 342 -0.16 -11.13 1.57
C ARG A 342 -0.28 -11.65 3.00
N ARG A 343 0.29 -10.92 3.98
CA ARG A 343 0.27 -11.32 5.40
C ARG A 343 -1.15 -11.49 5.95
N VAL A 344 -2.09 -10.64 5.52
CA VAL A 344 -3.49 -10.74 5.94
C VAL A 344 -4.33 -11.71 5.08
N GLY A 345 -3.71 -12.36 4.10
CA GLY A 345 -4.38 -13.29 3.19
C GLY A 345 -5.48 -12.64 2.35
N ALA A 346 -5.28 -11.38 1.93
CA ALA A 346 -6.28 -10.60 1.20
C ALA A 346 -6.86 -11.36 0.00
N ASP A 347 -8.14 -11.10 -0.28
CA ASP A 347 -8.88 -11.68 -1.40
C ASP A 347 -8.79 -10.81 -2.66
N LEU A 348 -8.62 -9.51 -2.48
CA LEU A 348 -8.34 -8.52 -3.54
C LEU A 348 -7.37 -7.46 -3.03
N PHE A 349 -6.63 -6.87 -3.95
CA PHE A 349 -5.78 -5.70 -3.71
C PHE A 349 -6.15 -4.57 -4.67
N VAL A 350 -6.31 -3.36 -4.15
CA VAL A 350 -6.56 -2.15 -4.94
C VAL A 350 -5.60 -1.05 -4.52
N SER A 351 -4.74 -0.63 -5.44
CA SER A 351 -3.96 0.61 -5.28
C SER A 351 -4.74 1.79 -5.84
N ILE A 352 -4.75 2.92 -5.12
CA ILE A 352 -5.48 4.14 -5.48
C ILE A 352 -4.47 5.25 -5.71
N HIS A 353 -4.52 5.84 -6.90
CA HIS A 353 -3.65 6.91 -7.37
C HIS A 353 -4.45 8.04 -8.02
N ALA A 354 -3.81 9.19 -8.18
CA ALA A 354 -4.32 10.35 -8.89
C ALA A 354 -3.14 11.02 -9.61
N ASP A 355 -2.47 10.25 -10.47
CA ASP A 355 -1.15 10.61 -10.98
C ASP A 355 -1.19 11.82 -11.94
N ALA A 356 -0.05 12.26 -12.45
CA ALA A 356 0.10 13.33 -13.43
C ALA A 356 0.62 12.80 -14.77
N PHE A 357 0.07 13.31 -15.86
CA PHE A 357 0.60 13.06 -17.21
C PHE A 357 1.50 14.22 -17.68
N THR A 358 2.32 13.99 -18.71
CA THR A 358 3.22 15.02 -19.25
C THR A 358 2.49 16.19 -19.89
N THR A 359 1.26 15.97 -20.35
CA THR A 359 0.39 17.02 -20.90
C THR A 359 -0.78 17.31 -19.95
N PRO A 360 -1.06 18.59 -19.62
CA PRO A 360 -2.15 18.95 -18.71
C PRO A 360 -3.54 18.72 -19.32
N SER A 361 -3.63 18.41 -20.62
CA SER A 361 -4.89 18.06 -21.29
C SER A 361 -5.31 16.60 -21.10
N ALA A 362 -4.40 15.72 -20.69
CA ALA A 362 -4.74 14.33 -20.38
C ALA A 362 -5.65 14.29 -19.15
N ARG A 363 -6.81 13.62 -19.27
CA ARG A 363 -7.83 13.55 -18.22
C ARG A 363 -8.57 12.22 -18.25
N GLY A 364 -9.31 11.96 -17.20
CA GLY A 364 -10.14 10.78 -17.05
C GLY A 364 -9.46 9.67 -16.26
N SER A 365 -10.28 8.77 -15.74
CA SER A 365 -9.84 7.65 -14.92
C SER A 365 -9.30 6.49 -15.77
N SER A 366 -8.47 5.65 -15.16
CA SER A 366 -7.98 4.40 -15.75
C SER A 366 -7.86 3.31 -14.69
N VAL A 367 -7.87 2.06 -15.14
CA VAL A 367 -7.59 0.89 -14.30
C VAL A 367 -6.49 0.08 -14.96
N PHE A 368 -5.51 -0.33 -14.16
CA PHE A 368 -4.35 -1.10 -14.57
C PHE A 368 -4.28 -2.44 -13.84
N ALA A 369 -3.77 -3.45 -14.53
CA ALA A 369 -3.36 -4.73 -13.94
C ALA A 369 -1.88 -5.02 -14.27
N LEU A 370 -1.31 -6.03 -13.61
CA LEU A 370 0.07 -6.44 -13.87
C LEU A 370 0.25 -6.97 -15.31
N SER A 371 1.39 -6.67 -15.93
CA SER A 371 1.95 -7.43 -17.05
C SER A 371 3.41 -7.81 -16.77
N ASP A 372 3.76 -9.04 -17.10
CA ASP A 372 5.10 -9.63 -17.07
C ASP A 372 5.76 -9.71 -18.46
N HIS A 373 5.03 -9.36 -19.52
CA HIS A 373 5.49 -9.47 -20.92
C HIS A 373 5.47 -8.13 -21.68
N GLY A 374 5.34 -7.02 -20.95
CA GLY A 374 5.37 -5.66 -21.52
C GLY A 374 4.05 -4.91 -21.38
N ALA A 375 4.11 -3.59 -21.47
CA ALA A 375 2.93 -2.75 -21.26
C ALA A 375 1.98 -2.75 -22.47
N SER A 376 0.67 -2.61 -22.22
CA SER A 376 -0.37 -2.48 -23.25
C SER A 376 -0.24 -1.20 -24.07
N SER A 377 0.38 -0.16 -23.51
CA SER A 377 0.61 1.11 -24.20
C SER A 377 1.87 1.81 -23.70
N ALA A 378 2.37 2.76 -24.49
CA ALA A 378 3.48 3.61 -24.08
C ALA A 378 3.14 4.45 -22.83
N ALA A 379 1.89 4.89 -22.71
CA ALA A 379 1.38 5.60 -21.54
C ALA A 379 1.40 4.70 -20.29
N ALA A 380 0.88 3.46 -20.39
CA ALA A 380 0.92 2.49 -19.29
C ALA A 380 2.37 2.17 -18.85
N ARG A 381 3.30 2.04 -19.81
CA ARG A 381 4.73 1.84 -19.50
C ARG A 381 5.33 3.03 -18.76
N TRP A 382 5.05 4.25 -19.23
CA TRP A 382 5.58 5.45 -18.62
C TRP A 382 5.07 5.62 -17.19
N LEU A 383 3.77 5.41 -16.99
CA LEU A 383 3.13 5.45 -15.68
C LEU A 383 3.74 4.41 -14.73
N ALA A 384 3.87 3.15 -15.16
CA ALA A 384 4.49 2.12 -14.33
C ALA A 384 5.94 2.45 -13.95
N ASN A 385 6.74 3.04 -14.84
CA ASN A 385 8.10 3.45 -14.52
C ASN A 385 8.14 4.58 -13.48
N LYS A 386 7.21 5.52 -13.58
CA LYS A 386 7.06 6.63 -12.63
C LYS A 386 6.66 6.11 -11.26
N GLU A 387 5.60 5.29 -11.19
CA GLU A 387 5.13 4.70 -9.93
C GLU A 387 6.18 3.78 -9.28
N ASN A 388 6.93 3.03 -10.08
CA ASN A 388 8.03 2.21 -9.58
C ASN A 388 9.22 3.03 -9.02
N SER A 389 9.29 4.33 -9.33
CA SER A 389 10.32 5.22 -8.79
C SER A 389 9.97 5.79 -7.40
N SER A 390 8.77 5.48 -6.89
CA SER A 390 8.30 5.91 -5.56
C SER A 390 9.28 5.54 -4.43
N ASP A 391 9.88 4.33 -4.45
CA ASP A 391 10.87 3.90 -3.46
C ASP A 391 12.15 4.76 -3.45
N LEU A 392 12.54 5.34 -4.60
CA LEU A 392 13.69 6.26 -4.69
C LEU A 392 13.34 7.63 -4.09
N ILE A 393 12.12 8.11 -4.34
CA ILE A 393 11.62 9.39 -3.84
C ILE A 393 11.37 9.30 -2.34
N GLY A 394 10.53 8.35 -1.91
CA GLY A 394 10.23 8.11 -0.51
C GLY A 394 11.47 7.75 0.29
N GLY A 395 12.43 7.04 -0.33
CA GLY A 395 13.73 6.76 0.24
C GLY A 395 13.71 5.51 1.12
N ILE A 396 14.30 4.45 0.59
CA ILE A 396 14.45 3.16 1.27
C ILE A 396 15.91 2.84 1.57
N ASN A 397 16.17 2.12 2.66
CA ASN A 397 17.49 1.59 2.95
C ASN A 397 17.76 0.35 2.08
N ILE A 398 18.40 0.54 0.93
CA ILE A 398 18.70 -0.53 -0.04
C ILE A 398 19.65 -1.59 0.56
N LYS A 399 20.62 -1.18 1.39
CA LYS A 399 21.64 -2.07 1.98
C LYS A 399 21.04 -3.15 2.89
N THR A 400 19.89 -2.89 3.51
CA THR A 400 19.18 -3.85 4.36
C THR A 400 18.20 -4.76 3.62
N GLN A 401 17.89 -4.46 2.34
CA GLN A 401 16.79 -5.11 1.62
C GLN A 401 17.20 -6.14 0.56
N ASP A 402 18.49 -6.21 0.18
CA ASP A 402 18.97 -7.14 -0.87
C ASP A 402 18.63 -8.62 -0.59
N ALA A 403 18.55 -9.04 0.68
CA ALA A 403 18.22 -10.42 1.05
C ALA A 403 16.72 -10.75 0.98
N ALA A 404 15.83 -9.77 1.21
CA ALA A 404 14.38 -9.98 1.25
C ALA A 404 13.72 -9.71 -0.12
N VAL A 405 14.21 -8.71 -0.85
CA VAL A 405 13.73 -8.33 -2.18
C VAL A 405 14.03 -9.43 -3.21
N SER A 406 15.18 -10.09 -3.10
CA SER A 406 15.57 -11.17 -4.03
C SER A 406 14.71 -12.44 -3.94
N ARG A 407 14.07 -12.71 -2.79
CA ARG A 407 13.15 -13.87 -2.63
C ARG A 407 11.69 -13.50 -2.92
N ALA A 408 11.25 -12.29 -2.56
CA ALA A 408 9.86 -11.87 -2.80
C ALA A 408 9.58 -11.50 -4.26
N LEU A 409 10.59 -11.07 -5.04
CA LEU A 409 10.44 -10.71 -6.46
C LEU A 409 10.46 -11.90 -7.42
N PHE A 410 10.83 -13.10 -6.95
CA PHE A 410 10.98 -14.30 -7.78
C PHE A 410 9.75 -15.23 -7.79
N ASP A 411 8.74 -14.97 -6.96
CA ASP A 411 7.45 -15.65 -7.07
C ASP A 411 6.71 -15.05 -8.28
N MET A 412 6.90 -15.64 -9.46
CA MET A 412 6.20 -15.22 -10.68
C MET A 412 4.71 -15.14 -10.41
N SER A 413 4.12 -13.98 -10.70
CA SER A 413 2.66 -13.87 -10.74
C SER A 413 2.12 -14.94 -11.66
N THR A 414 1.16 -15.72 -11.19
CA THR A 414 0.58 -16.78 -12.02
C THR A 414 -0.26 -16.13 -13.14
N THR A 415 -0.24 -16.70 -14.35
CA THR A 415 -1.09 -16.24 -15.46
C THR A 415 -2.57 -16.22 -15.07
N ALA A 416 -2.99 -17.18 -14.22
CA ALA A 416 -4.33 -17.22 -13.65
C ALA A 416 -4.65 -15.95 -12.84
N GLN A 417 -3.68 -15.47 -12.04
CA GLN A 417 -3.87 -14.27 -11.23
C GLN A 417 -3.97 -13.00 -12.07
N ILE A 418 -3.14 -12.87 -13.09
CA ILE A 418 -3.19 -11.72 -14.01
C ILE A 418 -4.57 -11.68 -14.69
N ARG A 419 -5.07 -12.84 -15.14
CA ARG A 419 -6.41 -12.96 -15.73
C ARG A 419 -7.52 -12.56 -14.76
N ASP A 420 -7.45 -13.00 -13.51
CA ASP A 420 -8.44 -12.66 -12.50
C ASP A 420 -8.39 -11.17 -12.14
N SER A 421 -7.19 -10.57 -12.12
CA SER A 421 -6.96 -9.13 -11.96
C SER A 421 -7.55 -8.32 -13.12
N LEU A 422 -7.41 -8.79 -14.37
CA LEU A 422 -8.03 -8.18 -15.54
C LEU A 422 -9.56 -8.22 -15.46
N ARG A 423 -10.13 -9.36 -15.05
CA ARG A 423 -11.59 -9.49 -14.85
C ARG A 423 -12.07 -8.54 -13.75
N TYR A 424 -11.39 -8.53 -12.60
CA TYR A 424 -11.66 -7.62 -11.50
C TYR A 424 -11.58 -6.16 -11.93
N GLY A 425 -10.50 -5.77 -12.61
CA GLY A 425 -10.31 -4.42 -13.12
C GLY A 425 -11.42 -3.97 -14.06
N ASN A 426 -11.96 -4.88 -14.90
CA ASN A 426 -13.07 -4.54 -15.79
C ASN A 426 -14.37 -4.20 -15.04
N TYR A 427 -14.65 -4.89 -13.93
CA TYR A 427 -15.80 -4.53 -13.08
C TYR A 427 -15.63 -3.14 -12.47
N VAL A 428 -14.44 -2.81 -11.96
CA VAL A 428 -14.15 -1.48 -11.40
C VAL A 428 -14.17 -0.40 -12.48
N LEU A 429 -13.54 -0.65 -13.63
CA LEU A 429 -13.48 0.30 -14.74
C LEU A 429 -14.88 0.69 -15.23
N LYS A 430 -15.82 -0.27 -15.29
CA LYS A 430 -17.20 -0.02 -15.69
C LYS A 430 -17.93 0.93 -14.73
N GLU A 431 -17.73 0.77 -13.42
CA GLU A 431 -18.33 1.67 -12.42
C GLU A 431 -17.72 3.06 -12.47
N VAL A 432 -16.39 3.13 -12.53
CA VAL A 432 -15.64 4.39 -12.56
C VAL A 432 -15.96 5.18 -13.83
N GLY A 433 -16.18 4.51 -14.96
CA GLY A 433 -16.62 5.13 -16.22
C GLY A 433 -18.01 5.78 -16.16
N GLY A 434 -18.81 5.48 -15.13
CA GLY A 434 -20.08 6.17 -14.87
C GLY A 434 -19.92 7.50 -14.11
N ILE A 435 -18.77 7.71 -13.46
CA ILE A 435 -18.48 8.90 -12.64
C ILE A 435 -17.52 9.86 -13.35
N ASN A 436 -16.57 9.33 -14.13
CA ASN A 436 -15.60 10.11 -14.86
C ASN A 436 -15.43 9.58 -16.29
N LYS A 437 -14.97 10.46 -17.18
CA LYS A 437 -14.48 10.04 -18.49
C LYS A 437 -13.39 9.00 -18.29
N LEU A 438 -13.43 7.91 -19.05
CA LEU A 438 -12.32 6.97 -19.08
C LEU A 438 -11.22 7.49 -20.03
N HIS A 439 -9.98 7.50 -19.55
CA HIS A 439 -8.83 7.75 -20.41
C HIS A 439 -8.59 6.58 -21.37
N LYS A 440 -8.88 5.35 -20.92
CA LYS A 440 -8.91 4.12 -21.73
C LYS A 440 -10.18 3.32 -21.44
N GLY A 441 -10.85 2.87 -22.50
CA GLY A 441 -12.10 2.08 -22.40
C GLY A 441 -11.89 0.62 -21.96
N SER A 442 -10.66 0.21 -21.70
CA SER A 442 -10.27 -1.13 -21.25
C SER A 442 -9.23 -1.05 -20.15
N VAL A 443 -9.13 -2.11 -19.34
CA VAL A 443 -8.05 -2.25 -18.36
C VAL A 443 -6.72 -2.33 -19.10
N GLU A 444 -5.80 -1.45 -18.74
CA GLU A 444 -4.43 -1.44 -19.27
C GLU A 444 -3.53 -2.36 -18.44
N GLN A 445 -2.36 -2.73 -18.96
CA GLN A 445 -1.40 -3.52 -18.22
C GLN A 445 0.00 -2.94 -18.33
N ALA A 446 0.77 -3.03 -17.25
CA ALA A 446 2.20 -2.72 -17.23
C ALA A 446 2.89 -3.34 -16.00
N GLY A 447 4.22 -3.21 -15.92
CA GLY A 447 5.05 -3.81 -14.87
C GLY A 447 5.05 -3.05 -13.54
N PHE A 448 3.89 -2.72 -12.98
CA PHE A 448 3.78 -2.06 -11.68
C PHE A 448 4.28 -2.98 -10.55
N ALA A 449 5.26 -2.52 -9.77
CA ALA A 449 5.86 -3.31 -8.70
C ALA A 449 4.86 -3.62 -7.58
N VAL A 450 3.94 -2.69 -7.29
CA VAL A 450 2.90 -2.84 -6.27
C VAL A 450 1.84 -3.91 -6.63
N LEU A 451 1.74 -4.27 -7.92
CA LEU A 451 0.78 -5.28 -8.40
C LEU A 451 1.39 -6.69 -8.48
N LYS A 452 2.63 -6.89 -7.98
CA LYS A 452 3.35 -8.17 -8.05
C LYS A 452 3.01 -9.14 -6.92
N ALA A 453 1.79 -9.12 -6.39
CA ALA A 453 1.32 -10.15 -5.46
C ALA A 453 0.98 -11.43 -6.25
N PRO A 454 1.72 -12.55 -6.09
CA PRO A 454 1.53 -13.73 -6.94
C PRO A 454 0.19 -14.46 -6.67
N ASP A 455 -0.41 -14.20 -5.51
CA ASP A 455 -1.53 -14.91 -4.90
C ASP A 455 -2.74 -14.00 -4.56
N ILE A 456 -2.69 -12.69 -4.90
CA ILE A 456 -3.81 -11.76 -4.74
C ILE A 456 -4.17 -11.05 -6.06
N PRO A 457 -5.43 -11.11 -6.56
CA PRO A 457 -5.84 -10.32 -7.73
C PRO A 457 -5.69 -8.84 -7.41
N SER A 458 -4.92 -8.12 -8.23
CA SER A 458 -4.40 -6.79 -7.91
C SER A 458 -4.65 -5.82 -9.05
N ILE A 459 -5.22 -4.66 -8.74
CA ILE A 459 -5.37 -3.55 -9.70
C ILE A 459 -4.81 -2.26 -9.13
N LEU A 460 -4.47 -1.34 -10.03
CA LEU A 460 -4.20 0.06 -9.72
C LEU A 460 -5.27 0.91 -10.39
N VAL A 461 -5.91 1.79 -9.63
CA VAL A 461 -6.95 2.72 -10.09
C VAL A 461 -6.35 4.12 -10.13
N GLU A 462 -6.18 4.65 -11.33
CA GLU A 462 -5.95 6.08 -11.54
C GLU A 462 -7.30 6.78 -11.52
N THR A 463 -7.59 7.45 -10.40
CA THR A 463 -8.89 8.09 -10.18
C THR A 463 -9.11 9.27 -11.14
N ALA A 464 -8.06 10.01 -11.44
CA ALA A 464 -8.00 11.08 -12.44
C ALA A 464 -6.53 11.52 -12.61
N PHE A 465 -6.26 12.37 -13.62
CA PHE A 465 -4.93 12.97 -13.75
C PHE A 465 -4.85 14.34 -13.08
N ILE A 466 -4.15 14.47 -11.96
CA ILE A 466 -4.05 15.72 -11.17
C ILE A 466 -3.33 16.85 -11.91
N SER A 467 -2.59 16.52 -12.97
CA SER A 467 -2.00 17.50 -13.89
C SER A 467 -3.03 18.28 -14.69
N ASN A 468 -4.26 17.78 -14.80
CA ASN A 468 -5.34 18.48 -15.49
C ASN A 468 -6.09 19.39 -14.51
N PRO A 469 -6.22 20.71 -14.78
CA PRO A 469 -6.85 21.65 -13.84
C PRO A 469 -8.31 21.35 -13.51
N ASP A 470 -9.08 20.77 -14.43
CA ASP A 470 -10.48 20.42 -14.17
C ASP A 470 -10.60 19.17 -13.31
N GLU A 471 -9.74 18.18 -13.56
CA GLU A 471 -9.65 16.98 -12.74
C GLU A 471 -9.11 17.31 -11.34
N GLU A 472 -8.09 18.18 -11.22
CA GLU A 472 -7.59 18.67 -9.92
C GLU A 472 -8.72 19.34 -9.12
N ARG A 473 -9.55 20.17 -9.76
CA ARG A 473 -10.70 20.80 -9.11
C ARG A 473 -11.70 19.77 -8.60
N ARG A 474 -11.98 18.71 -9.38
CA ARG A 474 -12.87 17.62 -8.97
C ARG A 474 -12.27 16.78 -7.86
N LEU A 475 -10.98 16.46 -7.91
CA LEU A 475 -10.29 15.72 -6.85
C LEU A 475 -10.32 16.47 -5.52
N ASN A 476 -10.34 17.80 -5.53
CA ASN A 476 -10.52 18.62 -4.33
C ASN A 476 -11.98 18.71 -3.84
N ASP A 477 -12.96 18.19 -4.60
CA ASP A 477 -14.34 18.07 -4.15
C ASP A 477 -14.51 16.79 -3.31
N ASP A 478 -15.04 16.94 -2.10
CA ASP A 478 -15.28 15.83 -1.20
C ASP A 478 -16.36 14.87 -1.72
N SER A 479 -17.37 15.40 -2.41
CA SER A 479 -18.46 14.61 -2.97
C SER A 479 -17.96 13.70 -4.09
N TYR A 480 -17.15 14.23 -5.00
CA TYR A 480 -16.51 13.47 -6.07
C TYR A 480 -15.62 12.33 -5.53
N ARG A 481 -14.85 12.58 -4.46
CA ARG A 481 -14.03 11.55 -3.81
C ARG A 481 -14.89 10.44 -3.20
N ASP A 482 -16.06 10.77 -2.65
CA ASP A 482 -17.00 9.76 -2.14
C ASP A 482 -17.66 8.95 -3.26
N GLU A 483 -18.09 9.60 -4.34
CA GLU A 483 -18.63 8.95 -5.55
C GLU A 483 -17.61 7.99 -6.19
N MET A 484 -16.34 8.39 -6.25
CA MET A 484 -15.25 7.54 -6.73
C MET A 484 -15.06 6.31 -5.83
N ALA A 485 -15.05 6.50 -4.50
CA ALA A 485 -14.97 5.40 -3.55
C ALA A 485 -16.18 4.44 -3.67
N ASP A 486 -17.38 4.96 -3.89
CA ASP A 486 -18.58 4.17 -4.17
C ASP A 486 -18.48 3.37 -5.46
N ALA A 487 -17.98 3.97 -6.54
CA ALA A 487 -17.78 3.29 -7.81
C ALA A 487 -16.80 2.11 -7.66
N ILE A 488 -15.66 2.32 -7.01
CA ILE A 488 -14.69 1.26 -6.74
C ILE A 488 -15.34 0.15 -5.90
N PHE A 489 -16.08 0.52 -4.85
CA PHE A 489 -16.78 -0.44 -3.99
C PHE A 489 -17.84 -1.25 -4.73
N ARG A 490 -18.66 -0.63 -5.59
CA ARG A 490 -19.62 -1.34 -6.46
C ARG A 490 -18.91 -2.32 -7.38
N GLY A 491 -17.77 -1.94 -7.95
CA GLY A 491 -16.96 -2.81 -8.81
C GLY A 491 -16.46 -4.06 -8.07
N ILE A 492 -15.96 -3.87 -6.84
CA ILE A 492 -15.54 -4.96 -5.95
C ILE A 492 -16.71 -5.89 -5.64
N LYS A 493 -17.87 -5.35 -5.23
CA LYS A 493 -19.08 -6.16 -4.96
C LYS A 493 -19.50 -6.99 -6.17
N ARG A 494 -19.53 -6.38 -7.36
CA ARG A 494 -19.90 -7.05 -8.62
C ARG A 494 -18.90 -8.15 -8.99
N TYR A 495 -17.61 -7.92 -8.80
CA TYR A 495 -16.60 -8.96 -9.01
C TYR A 495 -16.82 -10.16 -8.09
N PHE A 496 -16.98 -9.94 -6.78
CA PHE A 496 -17.20 -11.04 -5.82
C PHE A 496 -18.52 -11.78 -6.06
N ALA A 497 -19.57 -11.10 -6.49
CA ALA A 497 -20.83 -11.74 -6.86
C ALA A 497 -20.67 -12.68 -8.06
N ALA A 498 -19.88 -12.29 -9.06
CA ALA A 498 -19.61 -13.10 -10.24
C ALA A 498 -18.50 -14.15 -10.05
N ASN A 499 -17.63 -13.96 -9.06
CA ASN A 499 -16.48 -14.82 -8.78
C ASN A 499 -16.41 -15.09 -7.27
N PRO A 500 -17.31 -15.93 -6.71
CA PRO A 500 -17.27 -16.27 -5.29
C PRO A 500 -15.90 -16.84 -4.93
N PRO A 501 -15.23 -16.32 -3.89
CA PRO A 501 -13.88 -16.73 -3.57
C PRO A 501 -13.87 -18.19 -3.13
N LEU A 502 -12.90 -18.95 -3.66
CA LEU A 502 -12.70 -20.34 -3.26
C LEU A 502 -12.37 -20.40 -1.77
N ALA A 503 -12.82 -21.48 -1.12
CA ALA A 503 -12.41 -21.78 0.24
C ALA A 503 -10.87 -21.97 0.26
N LYS A 504 -10.14 -21.01 0.84
CA LYS A 504 -8.71 -21.18 1.10
C LYS A 504 -8.60 -22.15 2.28
N ASN A 505 -8.04 -23.34 2.07
CA ASN A 505 -7.61 -24.16 3.19
C ASN A 505 -6.55 -23.35 3.95
N ARG A 506 -6.69 -23.22 5.28
CA ARG A 506 -5.58 -22.72 6.10
C ARG A 506 -4.41 -23.66 5.84
N MET A 507 -3.33 -23.16 5.23
CA MET A 507 -2.08 -23.91 5.19
C MET A 507 -1.65 -24.10 6.65
N ALA A 508 -1.42 -25.37 7.01
CA ALA A 508 -1.09 -25.80 8.37
C ALA A 508 0.26 -25.25 8.84
#